data_AF-A0A6L9KRJ1-F1
#
_entry.id   AF-A0A6L9KRJ1-F1
#
_cell.length_a   1.000
_cell.length_b   1.000
_cell.length_c   1.000
_cell.angle_alpha   90.00
_cell.angle_beta   90.00
_cell.angle_gamma   90.00
#
_symmetry.space_group_name_H-M   'P 1'
#
loop_
_entity.id
_entity.type
_entity.pdbx_description
1 polymer ?
#
loop_
_entity_poly.entity_id
_entity_poly.type
_entity_poly.pdbx_seq_one_letter_code
_entity_poly.pdbx_strand_id
1 'polypeptide(L)'
;MTSKLPSAFESLAGLNKFLGVATISPDFFIKHAHKILFSTTFVKHFVSSYPQVEGAFREALPLGIVEGGILIHKSFSLFEFKEKDLNWFDTQTTEALKSLVPVVQDAELPAWLQESKWAIEGAFE
;
A
#
# COMPACT_ATOMS: atom_id res chain seq x y z
N MET A 1 2.78 7.33 23.55
CA MET A 1 3.83 6.93 22.60
C MET A 1 3.78 7.94 21.47
N THR A 2 4.83 8.75 21.28
CA THR A 2 4.99 9.54 20.06
C THR A 2 5.21 8.55 18.92
N SER A 3 4.11 8.16 18.26
CA SER A 3 4.12 7.26 17.12
C SER A 3 4.98 7.89 16.03
N LYS A 4 6.09 7.25 15.68
CA LYS A 4 6.90 7.65 14.53
C LYS A 4 6.01 7.67 13.28
N LEU A 5 6.10 8.71 12.46
CA LEU A 5 5.40 8.76 11.18
C LEU A 5 5.92 7.65 10.24
N PRO A 6 5.05 7.03 9.42
CA PRO A 6 5.48 6.06 8.43
C PRO A 6 6.34 6.74 7.35
N SER A 7 7.33 6.02 6.85
CA SER A 7 8.00 6.36 5.59
C SER A 7 7.08 6.08 4.40
N ALA A 8 7.35 6.71 3.26
CA ALA A 8 6.60 6.48 2.03
C ALA A 8 6.53 4.99 1.63
N PHE A 9 7.60 4.24 1.87
CA PHE A 9 7.65 2.80 1.56
C PHE A 9 6.85 1.94 2.54
N GLU A 10 6.77 2.34 3.82
CA GLU A 10 5.87 1.71 4.79
C GLU A 10 4.40 1.99 4.42
N SER A 11 4.06 3.22 4.01
CA SER A 11 2.72 3.52 3.48
C SER A 11 2.38 2.71 2.23
N LEU A 12 3.33 2.54 1.30
CA LEU A 12 3.17 1.67 0.13
C LEU A 12 2.99 0.20 0.53
N ALA A 13 3.71 -0.30 1.53
CA ALA A 13 3.52 -1.66 2.05
C ALA A 13 2.13 -1.81 2.69
N GLY A 14 1.67 -0.82 3.46
CA GLY A 14 0.33 -0.77 4.02
C GLY A 14 -0.77 -0.79 2.97
N LEU A 15 -0.58 -0.08 1.86
CA LEU A 15 -1.47 -0.10 0.70
C LEU A 15 -1.41 -1.45 -0.03
N ASN A 16 -0.22 -2.02 -0.21
CA ASN A 16 0.00 -3.31 -0.88
C ASN A 16 -0.76 -4.48 -0.21
N LYS A 17 -0.92 -4.45 1.12
CA LYS A 17 -1.74 -5.42 1.87
C LYS A 17 -3.17 -5.56 1.33
N PHE A 18 -3.73 -4.48 0.77
CA PHE A 18 -5.09 -4.49 0.26
C PHE A 18 -5.26 -5.35 -1.01
N LEU A 19 -4.17 -5.78 -1.66
CA LEU A 19 -4.23 -6.78 -2.73
C LEU A 19 -4.81 -8.13 -2.26
N GLY A 20 -4.64 -8.46 -0.98
CA GLY A 20 -5.11 -9.72 -0.38
C GLY A 20 -6.56 -9.72 0.11
N VAL A 21 -7.22 -8.55 0.23
CA VAL A 21 -8.53 -8.46 0.93
C VAL A 21 -9.60 -9.31 0.25
N ALA A 22 -9.69 -9.27 -1.08
CA ALA A 22 -10.71 -10.02 -1.83
C ALA A 22 -10.63 -11.53 -1.58
N THR A 23 -9.46 -12.05 -1.23
CA THR A 23 -9.23 -13.47 -0.95
C THR A 23 -9.34 -13.81 0.54
N ILE A 24 -8.79 -12.96 1.41
CA ILE A 24 -8.65 -13.24 2.86
C ILE A 24 -9.88 -12.79 3.66
N SER A 25 -10.53 -11.71 3.23
CA SER A 25 -11.66 -11.10 3.94
C SER A 25 -12.72 -10.62 2.93
N PRO A 26 -13.39 -11.56 2.23
CA PRO A 26 -14.28 -11.24 1.10
C PRO A 26 -15.46 -10.34 1.49
N ASP A 27 -16.05 -10.49 2.67
CA ASP A 27 -17.15 -9.63 3.12
C ASP A 27 -16.70 -8.19 3.33
N PHE A 28 -15.52 -8.01 3.95
CA PHE A 28 -14.89 -6.70 4.11
C PHE A 28 -14.53 -6.09 2.74
N PHE A 29 -14.06 -6.92 1.80
CA PHE A 29 -13.85 -6.49 0.42
C PHE A 29 -15.16 -6.00 -0.22
N ILE A 30 -16.26 -6.75 -0.12
CA ILE A 30 -17.56 -6.36 -0.71
C ILE A 30 -18.02 -5.01 -0.14
N LYS A 31 -17.90 -4.81 1.18
CA LYS A 31 -18.26 -3.55 1.86
C LYS A 31 -17.47 -2.35 1.33
N HIS A 32 -16.19 -2.54 0.99
CA HIS A 32 -15.28 -1.46 0.59
C HIS A 32 -14.79 -1.56 -0.86
N ALA A 33 -15.49 -2.33 -1.71
CA ALA A 33 -14.97 -2.83 -2.99
C ALA A 33 -14.43 -1.71 -3.88
N HIS A 34 -15.17 -0.62 -4.03
CA HIS A 34 -14.77 0.49 -4.89
C HIS A 34 -13.42 1.13 -4.46
N LYS A 35 -13.23 1.37 -3.17
CA LYS A 35 -12.01 2.01 -2.62
C LYS A 35 -10.81 1.08 -2.70
N ILE A 36 -11.02 -0.19 -2.38
CA ILE A 36 -9.98 -1.22 -2.46
C ILE A 36 -9.58 -1.46 -3.92
N LEU A 37 -10.54 -1.59 -4.84
CA LEU A 37 -10.27 -1.80 -6.25
C LEU A 37 -9.54 -0.61 -6.88
N PHE A 38 -9.97 0.62 -6.61
CA PHE A 38 -9.28 1.82 -7.07
C PHE A 38 -7.80 1.81 -6.63
N SER A 39 -7.56 1.62 -5.33
CA SER A 39 -6.21 1.66 -4.76
C SER A 39 -5.31 0.53 -5.27
N THR A 40 -5.86 -0.68 -5.35
CA THR A 40 -5.10 -1.86 -5.76
C THR A 40 -4.83 -1.91 -7.26
N THR A 41 -5.71 -1.33 -8.09
CA THR A 41 -5.52 -1.28 -9.54
C THR A 41 -4.29 -0.46 -9.90
N PHE A 42 -4.07 0.67 -9.22
CA PHE A 42 -2.86 1.48 -9.41
C PHE A 42 -1.59 0.67 -9.10
N VAL A 43 -1.53 -0.03 -7.95
CA VAL A 43 -0.37 -0.87 -7.61
C VAL A 43 -0.14 -1.94 -8.66
N LYS A 44 -1.19 -2.66 -9.05
CA LYS A 44 -1.11 -3.71 -10.07
C LYS A 44 -0.57 -3.15 -11.39
N HIS A 45 -1.06 -1.99 -11.81
CA HIS A 45 -0.60 -1.34 -13.03
C HIS A 45 0.87 -0.90 -12.93
N PHE A 46 1.25 -0.30 -11.81
CA PHE A 46 2.63 0.11 -11.57
C PHE A 46 3.59 -1.10 -11.58
N VAL A 47 3.33 -2.12 -10.76
CA VAL A 47 4.23 -3.29 -10.69
C VAL A 47 4.28 -4.07 -12.01
N SER A 48 3.18 -4.11 -12.78
CA SER A 48 3.19 -4.71 -14.13
C SER A 48 4.07 -3.96 -15.13
N SER A 49 4.28 -2.66 -14.92
CA SER A 49 5.15 -1.83 -15.77
C SER A 49 6.63 -1.97 -15.37
N TYR A 50 6.91 -2.49 -14.17
CA TYR A 50 8.24 -2.63 -13.59
C TYR A 50 8.43 -4.03 -12.96
N PRO A 51 8.62 -5.10 -13.78
CA PRO A 51 8.72 -6.47 -13.28
C PRO A 51 9.80 -6.68 -12.20
N GLN A 52 10.88 -5.90 -12.25
CA GLN A 52 11.95 -5.90 -11.25
C GLN A 52 11.49 -5.48 -9.84
N VAL A 53 10.40 -4.70 -9.75
CA VAL A 53 9.80 -4.26 -8.49
C VAL A 53 8.68 -5.22 -8.05
N GLU A 54 8.04 -5.92 -9.00
CA GLU A 54 6.92 -6.84 -8.73
C GLU A 54 7.26 -7.91 -7.69
N GLY A 55 8.46 -8.50 -7.78
CA GLY A 55 8.92 -9.51 -6.82
C GLY A 55 8.89 -9.00 -5.38
N ALA A 56 9.37 -7.77 -5.14
CA ALA A 56 9.39 -7.17 -3.82
C ALA A 56 7.97 -6.89 -3.28
N PHE A 57 7.03 -6.46 -4.12
CA PHE A 57 5.62 -6.28 -3.69
C PHE A 57 4.97 -7.60 -3.32
N ARG A 58 5.25 -8.66 -4.09
CA ARG A 58 4.74 -10.00 -3.81
C ARG A 58 5.30 -10.56 -2.50
N GLU A 59 6.61 -10.41 -2.28
CA GLU A 59 7.29 -10.84 -1.05
C GLU A 59 6.89 -10.01 0.17
N ALA A 60 6.60 -8.72 -0.01
CA ALA A 60 6.16 -7.83 1.07
C ALA A 60 4.73 -8.12 1.56
N LEU A 61 3.86 -8.68 0.72
CA LEU A 61 2.44 -8.90 1.02
C LEU A 61 2.18 -9.70 2.32
N PRO A 62 2.86 -10.83 2.59
CA PRO A 62 2.69 -11.55 3.86
C PRO A 62 3.37 -10.90 5.06
N LEU A 63 4.29 -9.94 4.88
CA LEU A 63 5.15 -9.41 5.97
C LEU A 63 4.49 -8.28 6.77
N GLY A 64 5.03 -7.95 7.95
CA GLY A 64 4.69 -6.72 8.66
C GLY A 64 5.02 -5.48 7.82
N ILE A 65 4.40 -4.34 8.12
CA ILE A 65 4.55 -3.15 7.28
C ILE A 65 5.98 -2.62 7.24
N VAL A 66 6.67 -2.65 8.38
CA VAL A 66 8.05 -2.18 8.48
C VAL A 66 8.96 -3.07 7.62
N GLU A 67 8.84 -4.39 7.74
CA GLU A 67 9.62 -5.33 6.94
C GLU A 67 9.29 -5.24 5.45
N GLY A 68 8.00 -5.13 5.10
CA GLY A 68 7.54 -4.95 3.74
C GLY A 68 8.06 -3.65 3.11
N GLY A 69 8.06 -2.56 3.86
CA GLY A 69 8.58 -1.26 3.43
C GLY A 69 10.07 -1.32 3.10
N ILE A 70 10.86 -2.09 3.88
CA ILE A 70 12.29 -2.30 3.60
C ILE A 70 12.49 -3.03 2.25
N LEU A 71 11.70 -4.07 1.96
CA LEU A 71 11.80 -4.79 0.70
C LEU A 71 11.44 -3.90 -0.50
N ILE A 72 10.35 -3.14 -0.38
CA ILE A 72 9.91 -2.22 -1.43
C ILE A 72 10.98 -1.14 -1.63
N HIS A 73 11.47 -0.50 -0.57
CA HIS A 73 12.51 0.52 -0.68
C HIS A 73 13.77 -0.01 -1.39
N LYS A 74 14.24 -1.20 -1.00
CA LYS A 74 15.40 -1.83 -1.64
C LYS A 74 15.18 -2.10 -3.13
N SER A 75 13.96 -2.45 -3.53
CA SER A 75 13.67 -2.65 -4.96
C SER A 75 13.68 -1.35 -5.76
N PHE A 76 13.25 -0.24 -5.15
CA PHE A 76 13.27 1.08 -5.79
C PHE A 76 14.69 1.66 -5.89
N SER A 77 15.56 1.43 -4.91
CA SER A 77 16.93 1.95 -4.94
C SER A 77 17.82 1.31 -6.01
N LEU A 78 17.38 0.17 -6.57
CA LEU A 78 18.06 -0.52 -7.66
C LEU A 78 17.64 -0.01 -9.05
N PHE A 79 16.74 0.98 -9.13
CA PHE A 79 16.18 1.46 -10.39
C PHE A 79 16.20 2.99 -10.49
N GLU A 80 16.70 3.49 -11.62
CA GLU A 80 16.62 4.90 -11.96
C GLU A 80 15.30 5.20 -12.68
N PHE A 81 14.30 5.64 -11.91
CA PHE A 81 13.05 6.14 -12.48
C PHE A 81 13.28 7.48 -13.17
N LYS A 82 12.60 7.69 -14.30
CA LYS A 82 12.51 9.04 -14.89
C LYS A 82 11.69 9.91 -13.96
N GLU A 83 12.09 11.16 -13.78
CA GLU A 83 11.43 12.12 -12.88
C GLU A 83 9.91 12.23 -13.11
N LYS A 84 9.48 12.25 -14.39
CA LYS A 84 8.06 12.26 -14.75
C LYS A 84 7.28 11.04 -14.25
N ASP A 85 7.92 9.88 -14.20
CA ASP A 85 7.30 8.61 -13.80
C ASP A 85 7.22 8.55 -12.26
N LEU A 86 8.21 9.13 -11.56
CA LEU A 86 8.17 9.33 -10.09
C LEU A 86 7.04 10.28 -9.69
N ASN A 87 6.94 11.45 -10.32
CA ASN A 87 5.90 12.43 -9.99
C ASN A 87 4.49 11.87 -10.23
N TRP A 88 4.32 11.14 -11.33
CA TRP A 88 3.07 10.43 -11.60
C TRP A 88 2.79 9.37 -10.53
N PHE A 89 3.78 8.55 -10.19
CA PHE A 89 3.65 7.51 -9.16
C PHE A 89 3.30 8.09 -7.79
N ASP A 90 3.95 9.17 -7.37
CA ASP A 90 3.73 9.82 -6.08
C ASP A 90 2.32 10.42 -5.98
N THR A 91 1.86 11.05 -7.06
CA THR A 91 0.49 11.59 -7.17
C THR A 91 -0.56 10.47 -7.06
N GLN A 92 -0.38 9.39 -7.81
CA GLN A 92 -1.34 8.27 -7.79
C GLN A 92 -1.31 7.52 -6.45
N THR A 93 -0.12 7.36 -5.85
CA THR A 93 0.04 6.76 -4.51
C THR A 93 -0.74 7.58 -3.49
N THR A 94 -0.59 8.90 -3.51
CA THR A 94 -1.30 9.81 -2.60
C THR A 94 -2.83 9.65 -2.71
N GLU A 95 -3.37 9.64 -3.92
CA GLU A 95 -4.83 9.50 -4.12
C GLU A 95 -5.33 8.10 -3.72
N ALA A 96 -4.56 7.06 -3.99
CA ALA A 96 -4.87 5.70 -3.55
C ALA A 96 -4.89 5.60 -2.02
N LEU A 97 -3.87 6.12 -1.33
CA LEU A 97 -3.81 6.19 0.13
C LEU A 97 -5.01 6.94 0.71
N LYS A 98 -5.36 8.11 0.16
CA LYS A 98 -6.52 8.90 0.63
C LYS A 98 -7.82 8.11 0.54
N SER A 99 -7.98 7.36 -0.54
CA SER A 99 -9.18 6.55 -0.74
C SER A 99 -9.31 5.41 0.29
N LEU A 100 -8.20 4.95 0.88
CA LEU A 100 -8.16 3.90 1.89
C LEU A 100 -8.34 4.41 3.32
N VAL A 101 -8.17 5.71 3.60
CA VAL A 101 -8.42 6.30 4.93
C VAL A 101 -9.77 5.87 5.54
N PRO A 102 -10.92 6.05 4.86
CA PRO A 102 -12.20 5.59 5.41
C PRO A 102 -12.33 4.06 5.51
N VAL A 103 -11.47 3.29 4.85
CA VAL A 103 -11.45 1.82 4.94
C VAL A 103 -10.70 1.37 6.19
N VAL A 104 -9.53 1.97 6.48
CA VAL A 104 -8.76 1.65 7.70
C VAL A 104 -9.37 2.22 8.98
N GLN A 105 -10.32 3.15 8.84
CA GLN A 105 -11.11 3.68 9.96
C GLN A 105 -12.35 2.85 10.29
N ASP A 106 -12.68 1.86 9.47
CA ASP A 106 -13.84 1.02 9.69
C ASP A 106 -13.69 0.21 10.98
N ALA A 107 -14.74 0.17 11.81
CA ALA A 107 -14.73 -0.54 13.08
C ALA A 107 -14.54 -2.07 12.92
N GLU A 108 -14.86 -2.60 11.74
CA GLU A 108 -14.72 -4.00 11.38
C GLU A 108 -13.42 -4.29 10.62
N LEU A 109 -12.43 -3.37 10.68
CA LEU A 109 -11.12 -3.58 10.05
C LEU A 109 -10.49 -4.91 10.53
N PRO A 110 -10.21 -5.86 9.62
CA PRO A 110 -9.62 -7.14 9.99
C PRO A 110 -8.30 -6.99 10.76
N ALA A 111 -8.07 -7.87 11.75
CA ALA A 111 -6.88 -7.80 12.61
C ALA A 111 -5.55 -7.76 11.83
N TRP A 112 -5.47 -8.49 10.71
CA TRP A 112 -4.28 -8.57 9.86
C TRP A 112 -4.00 -7.28 9.05
N LEU A 113 -4.95 -6.34 9.01
CA LEU A 113 -4.82 -5.01 8.39
C LEU A 113 -4.63 -3.89 9.42
N GLN A 114 -4.57 -4.19 10.73
CA GLN A 114 -4.50 -3.15 11.76
C GLN A 114 -3.23 -2.30 11.65
N GLU A 115 -2.09 -2.89 11.29
CA GLU A 115 -0.87 -2.13 11.00
C GLU A 115 -1.07 -1.15 9.84
N SER A 116 -1.88 -1.52 8.83
CA SER A 116 -2.16 -0.65 7.67
C SER A 116 -2.87 0.62 8.10
N LYS A 117 -3.59 0.63 9.23
CA LYS A 117 -4.18 1.87 9.74
C LYS A 117 -3.13 2.93 10.01
N TRP A 118 -2.09 2.60 10.79
CA TRP A 118 -0.99 3.52 11.06
C TRP A 118 -0.30 3.98 9.78
N ALA A 119 -0.01 3.05 8.87
CA ALA A 119 0.72 3.36 7.63
C ALA A 119 -0.06 4.23 6.64
N ILE A 120 -1.39 4.08 6.59
CA ILE A 120 -2.27 4.83 5.69
C ILE A 120 -2.64 6.18 6.31
N GLU A 121 -3.02 6.24 7.59
CA GLU A 121 -3.40 7.50 8.25
C GLU A 121 -2.19 8.43 8.42
N GLY A 122 -1.04 7.89 8.83
CA GLY A 122 0.18 8.66 9.04
C GLY A 122 0.88 9.13 7.77
N ALA A 123 0.39 8.76 6.58
CA ALA A 123 0.98 9.18 5.31
C ALA A 123 0.75 10.67 4.98
N PHE A 124 -0.10 11.36 5.75
CA PHE A 124 -0.56 12.72 5.50
C PHE A 124 -0.23 13.71 6.63
N GLU A 125 0.42 13.24 7.69
CA GLU A 125 0.86 14.02 8.84
C GLU A 125 2.33 14.43 8.70
#